data_AF-A0A0R0HCE9-F1
#
_entry.id   AF-A0A0R0HCE9-F1
#
_cell.length_a   1.000
_cell.length_b   1.000
_cell.length_c   1.000
_cell.angle_alpha   90.00
_cell.angle_beta   90.00
_cell.angle_gamma   90.00
#
_symmetry.space_group_name_H-M   'P 1'
#
loop_
_entity.id
_entity.type
_entity.pdbx_description
1 polymer ?
#
loop_
_entity_poly.entity_id
_entity_poly.type
_entity_poly.pdbx_seq_one_letter_code
_entity_poly.pdbx_strand_id
1 'polypeptide(L)'
;MIYMLPLGLGVSKAKTYHSWGTPFNSFWCCYGTGIESFSKLGDSVYFEDKGKDPTLYIIQYISSSFNWKSGKVLHNQTVDPVVSWDPYLRVTFMFSPV
;
A
#
# COMPACT_ATOMS: atom_id res chain seq x y z
N MET A 1 13.47 -10.72 1.50
CA MET A 1 13.38 -9.60 0.53
C MET A 1 14.03 -9.97 -0.82
N ILE A 2 13.85 -9.14 -1.85
CA ILE A 2 14.36 -9.36 -3.21
C ILE A 2 15.44 -8.32 -3.59
N TYR A 3 16.34 -8.68 -4.51
CA TYR A 3 17.21 -7.73 -5.22
C TYR A 3 16.74 -7.62 -6.68
N MET A 4 16.71 -8.74 -7.40
CA MET A 4 16.11 -8.83 -8.72
C MET A 4 14.79 -9.59 -8.67
N LEU A 5 13.84 -9.16 -9.51
CA LEU A 5 12.60 -9.87 -9.82
C LEU A 5 12.70 -10.43 -11.25
N PRO A 6 13.16 -11.68 -11.44
CA PRO A 6 13.21 -12.25 -12.78
C PRO A 6 11.78 -12.50 -13.30
N LEU A 7 11.49 -12.01 -14.51
CA LEU A 7 10.21 -12.21 -15.21
C LEU A 7 10.31 -13.22 -16.36
N GLY A 8 11.49 -13.81 -16.58
CA GLY A 8 11.70 -14.81 -17.62
C GLY A 8 10.95 -16.11 -17.34
N LEU A 9 10.38 -16.71 -18.39
CA LEU A 9 9.64 -17.96 -18.29
C LEU A 9 10.54 -19.07 -17.71
N GLY A 10 10.09 -19.74 -16.65
CA GLY A 10 10.83 -20.81 -15.98
C GLY A 10 11.99 -20.35 -15.08
N VAL A 11 12.30 -19.05 -15.05
CA VAL A 11 13.29 -18.50 -14.11
C VAL A 11 12.66 -18.42 -12.73
N SER A 12 13.38 -18.88 -11.71
CA SER A 12 12.97 -18.75 -10.33
C SER A 12 13.96 -17.90 -9.57
N LYS A 13 13.44 -17.00 -8.75
CA LYS A 13 14.23 -16.26 -7.78
C LYS A 13 15.05 -17.18 -6.86
N ALA A 14 14.58 -18.39 -6.57
CA ALA A 14 15.32 -19.35 -5.76
C ALA A 14 16.60 -19.90 -6.44
N LYS A 15 16.77 -19.66 -7.75
CA LYS A 15 17.89 -20.18 -8.55
C LYS A 15 18.79 -19.07 -9.13
N THR A 16 18.56 -17.80 -8.80
CA THR A 16 19.39 -16.68 -9.28
C THR A 16 20.57 -16.41 -8.33
N TYR A 17 21.59 -15.72 -8.84
CA TYR A 17 22.79 -15.33 -8.07
C TYR A 17 22.47 -14.68 -6.72
N HIS A 18 21.47 -13.78 -6.66
CA HIS A 18 21.08 -13.13 -5.42
C HIS A 18 20.09 -13.94 -4.56
N SER A 19 19.38 -14.92 -5.11
CA SER A 19 18.46 -15.78 -4.34
C SER A 19 17.44 -15.00 -3.46
N TRP A 20 16.91 -15.62 -2.40
CA TRP A 20 16.15 -14.92 -1.36
C TRP A 20 17.07 -14.35 -0.29
N GLY A 21 16.88 -13.07 0.03
CA GLY A 21 17.62 -12.45 1.12
C GLY A 21 17.22 -13.08 2.45
N THR A 22 18.22 -13.35 3.29
CA THR A 22 18.07 -13.90 4.64
C THR A 22 18.05 -12.79 5.68
N PRO A 23 17.39 -12.99 6.84
CA PRO A 23 17.25 -11.93 7.85
C PRO A 23 18.56 -11.34 8.38
N PHE A 24 19.64 -12.13 8.40
CA PHE A 24 20.89 -11.76 9.07
C PHE A 24 22.11 -11.66 8.15
N ASN A 25 21.99 -12.01 6.86
CA ASN A 25 23.15 -12.02 5.94
C ASN A 25 22.88 -11.32 4.60
N SER A 26 21.74 -10.65 4.44
CA SER A 26 21.36 -10.03 3.16
C SER A 26 21.00 -8.57 3.38
N PHE A 27 22.02 -7.69 3.37
CA PHE A 27 21.90 -6.26 3.62
C PHE A 27 22.16 -5.43 2.37
N TRP A 28 21.59 -5.85 1.25
CA TRP A 28 21.69 -5.09 0.01
C TRP A 28 20.78 -3.85 0.05
N CYS A 29 21.06 -2.85 -0.78
CA CYS A 29 20.25 -1.62 -0.85
C CYS A 29 18.75 -1.89 -1.05
N CYS A 30 18.37 -2.80 -1.96
CA CYS A 30 16.98 -3.21 -2.17
C CYS A 30 16.36 -3.91 -0.95
N TYR A 31 17.17 -4.55 -0.10
CA TYR A 31 16.68 -5.15 1.14
C TYR A 31 16.18 -4.06 2.09
N GLY A 32 17.01 -3.03 2.31
CA GLY A 32 16.68 -1.88 3.15
C GLY A 32 15.49 -1.08 2.62
N THR A 33 15.51 -0.69 1.34
CA THR A 33 14.38 0.02 0.71
C THR A 33 13.10 -0.81 0.74
N GLY A 34 13.19 -2.13 0.62
CA GLY A 34 12.05 -3.03 0.77
C GLY A 34 11.43 -2.92 2.16
N ILE A 35 12.23 -3.03 3.23
CA ILE A 35 11.73 -2.87 4.62
C ILE A 35 11.05 -1.51 4.80
N GLU A 36 11.70 -0.43 4.36
CA GLU A 36 11.16 0.93 4.46
C GLU A 36 9.81 1.03 3.74
N SER A 37 9.71 0.46 2.53
CA SER A 37 8.48 0.47 1.72
C SER A 37 7.33 -0.26 2.42
N PHE A 38 7.58 -1.41 3.05
CA PHE A 38 6.56 -2.13 3.83
C PHE A 38 6.17 -1.40 5.12
N SER A 39 7.05 -0.58 5.69
CA SER A 39 6.72 0.25 6.87
C SER A 39 5.81 1.44 6.55
N LYS A 40 5.68 1.82 5.27
CA LYS A 40 4.92 3.00 4.80
C LYS A 40 3.74 2.69 3.87
N LEU A 41 3.17 1.48 3.95
CA LEU A 41 2.02 1.09 3.10
C LEU A 41 0.81 2.02 3.24
N GLY A 42 0.62 2.66 4.39
CA GLY A 42 -0.47 3.61 4.64
C GLY A 42 -0.23 5.04 4.16
N ASP A 43 1.00 5.39 3.77
CA ASP A 43 1.42 6.78 3.52
C ASP A 43 0.75 7.39 2.28
N SER A 44 0.45 6.57 1.28
CA SER A 44 -0.14 7.02 0.00
C SER A 44 -1.56 6.50 -0.20
N VAL A 45 -2.33 6.26 0.86
CA VAL A 45 -3.76 5.91 0.71
C VAL A 45 -4.59 7.15 0.36
N TYR A 46 -4.21 8.30 0.93
CA TYR A 46 -4.92 9.57 0.82
C TYR A 46 -3.96 10.69 0.39
N PHE A 47 -4.43 11.59 -0.46
CA PHE A 47 -3.74 12.85 -0.77
C PHE A 47 -4.67 14.04 -0.48
N GLU A 48 -4.11 15.11 0.08
CA GLU A 48 -4.84 16.33 0.39
C GLU A 48 -4.36 17.48 -0.48
N ASP A 49 -5.29 18.16 -1.14
CA ASP A 49 -5.06 19.49 -1.74
C ASP A 49 -5.59 20.57 -0.79
N LYS A 50 -4.70 21.52 -0.45
CA LYS A 50 -4.96 22.64 0.46
C LYS A 50 -5.28 23.94 -0.29
N GLY A 51 -5.77 23.84 -1.53
CA GLY A 51 -6.28 24.96 -2.31
C GLY A 51 -7.41 25.72 -1.61
N LYS A 52 -8.06 26.63 -2.35
CA LYS A 52 -9.18 27.43 -1.82
C LYS A 52 -10.31 26.56 -1.26
N ASP A 53 -10.52 25.40 -1.89
CA ASP A 53 -11.48 24.37 -1.47
C ASP A 53 -10.69 23.09 -1.09
N PRO A 54 -10.51 22.82 0.22
CA PRO A 54 -9.75 21.65 0.67
C PRO A 54 -10.35 20.38 0.09
N THR A 55 -9.53 19.58 -0.59
CA THR A 55 -9.99 18.36 -1.29
C THR A 55 -9.19 17.16 -0.82
N LEU A 56 -9.89 16.09 -0.47
CA LEU A 56 -9.31 14.80 -0.11
C LEU A 56 -9.46 13.83 -1.29
N TYR A 57 -8.34 13.30 -1.78
CA TYR A 57 -8.28 12.27 -2.79
C TYR A 57 -8.05 10.91 -2.12
N ILE A 58 -8.95 9.96 -2.36
CA ILE A 58 -8.76 8.56 -1.97
C ILE A 58 -8.23 7.83 -3.20
N ILE A 59 -6.96 7.43 -3.17
CA ILE A 59 -6.31 6.81 -4.35
C ILE A 59 -6.12 5.31 -4.23
N GLN A 60 -6.21 4.77 -3.01
CA GLN A 60 -6.15 3.33 -2.76
C GLN A 60 -7.34 2.88 -1.92
N TYR A 61 -8.00 1.82 -2.37
CA TYR A 61 -9.09 1.18 -1.65
C TYR A 61 -8.51 0.15 -0.70
N ILE A 62 -8.04 0.60 0.46
CA ILE A 62 -7.49 -0.23 1.53
C ILE A 62 -8.23 0.12 2.82
N SER A 63 -8.74 -0.87 3.54
CA SER A 63 -9.45 -0.66 4.81
C SER A 63 -8.59 0.16 5.77
N SER A 64 -9.04 1.37 6.10
CA SER A 64 -8.25 2.35 6.85
C SER A 64 -9.14 3.47 7.42
N SER A 65 -8.63 4.13 8.46
CA SER A 65 -9.24 5.33 9.04
C SER A 65 -8.32 6.53 8.86
N PHE A 66 -8.91 7.67 8.56
CA PHE A 66 -8.20 8.91 8.30
C PHE A 66 -8.87 10.07 9.02
N ASN A 67 -8.11 10.76 9.86
CA ASN A 67 -8.57 11.99 10.51
C ASN A 67 -8.19 13.19 9.63
N TRP A 68 -9.15 13.65 8.82
CA TRP A 68 -8.94 14.78 7.94
C TRP A 68 -9.19 16.10 8.67
N LYS A 69 -8.12 16.64 9.25
CA LYS A 69 -8.17 17.84 10.09
C LYS A 69 -8.66 19.09 9.34
N SER A 70 -8.22 19.32 8.10
CA SER A 70 -8.60 20.52 7.34
C SER A 70 -10.07 20.50 6.93
N GLY A 71 -10.61 19.32 6.63
CA GLY A 71 -12.04 19.14 6.32
C GLY A 71 -12.92 18.98 7.56
N LYS A 72 -12.35 18.81 8.76
CA LYS A 72 -13.05 18.51 10.02
C LYS A 72 -13.92 17.24 9.94
N VAL A 73 -13.41 16.22 9.26
CA VAL A 73 -14.12 14.95 9.04
C VAL A 73 -13.21 13.77 9.40
N LEU A 74 -13.76 12.83 10.17
CA LEU A 74 -13.25 11.48 10.31
C LEU A 74 -13.77 10.65 9.15
N HIS A 75 -12.86 10.12 8.36
CA HIS A 75 -13.17 9.23 7.26
C HIS A 75 -12.77 7.79 7.63
N ASN A 76 -13.69 6.85 7.42
CA ASN A 76 -13.42 5.43 7.59
C ASN A 76 -13.82 4.71 6.29
N GLN A 77 -12.89 3.95 5.71
CA GLN A 77 -13.15 3.11 4.55
C GLN A 77 -12.99 1.63 4.92
N THR A 78 -13.94 0.83 4.50
CA THR A 78 -13.89 -0.63 4.64
C THR A 78 -14.03 -1.26 3.26
N VAL A 79 -13.10 -2.15 2.93
CA VAL A 79 -13.03 -2.85 1.66
C VAL A 79 -13.34 -4.31 1.90
N ASP A 80 -14.29 -4.85 1.13
CA ASP A 80 -14.62 -6.27 1.20
C ASP A 80 -13.45 -7.13 0.68
N PRO A 81 -13.24 -8.36 1.20
CA PRO A 81 -12.20 -9.24 0.71
C PRO A 81 -12.30 -9.49 -0.80
N VAL A 82 -11.20 -9.29 -1.51
CA VAL A 82 -11.11 -9.55 -2.95
C VAL A 82 -10.96 -11.05 -3.20
N VAL A 83 -11.86 -11.62 -3.97
CA VAL A 83 -11.86 -13.04 -4.36
C VAL A 83 -11.94 -13.17 -5.88
N SER A 84 -11.26 -14.15 -6.46
CA SER A 84 -11.08 -14.25 -7.92
C SER A 84 -12.36 -14.50 -8.71
N TRP A 85 -13.43 -14.95 -8.07
CA TRP A 85 -14.72 -15.23 -8.71
C TRP A 85 -15.71 -14.06 -8.64
N ASP A 86 -15.46 -13.05 -7.80
CA ASP A 86 -16.31 -11.87 -7.70
C ASP A 86 -15.68 -10.73 -8.53
N PRO A 87 -16.31 -10.30 -9.64
CA PRO A 87 -15.77 -9.24 -10.47
C PRO A 87 -15.95 -7.85 -9.84
N TYR A 88 -16.65 -7.72 -8.72
CA TYR A 88 -16.94 -6.43 -8.09
C TYR A 88 -16.06 -6.16 -6.88
N LEU A 89 -15.43 -4.99 -6.85
CA LEU A 89 -14.84 -4.41 -5.64
C LEU A 89 -15.90 -3.60 -4.91
N ARG A 90 -16.16 -3.95 -3.64
CA ARG A 90 -17.09 -3.20 -2.78
C ARG A 90 -16.29 -2.43 -1.73
N VAL A 91 -16.59 -1.14 -1.63
CA VAL A 91 -15.95 -0.23 -0.68
C VAL A 91 -17.05 0.58 0.00
N THR A 92 -17.04 0.61 1.32
CA THR A 92 -17.95 1.43 2.12
C THR A 92 -17.19 2.61 2.68
N PHE A 93 -17.67 3.83 2.40
CA PHE A 93 -17.11 5.06 2.95
C PHE A 93 -18.05 5.62 4.02
N MET A 94 -17.52 5.85 5.21
CA MET A 94 -18.21 6.52 6.30
C MET A 94 -17.50 7.85 6.60
N PHE A 95 -18.29 8.89 6.74
CA PHE A 95 -17.82 10.23 7.10
C PHE A 95 -18.55 10.67 8.36
N SER A 96 -17.80 11.03 9.39
CA SER A 96 -18.32 11.59 10.64
C SER A 96 -17.65 12.92 10.95
N PRO A 97 -18.36 13.91 11.52
CA PRO A 97 -17.74 15.16 11.93
C PRO A 97 -16.71 14.90 13.04
N VAL A 98 -15.61 15.65 13.03
CA VAL A 98 -14.62 15.73 14.12
C VAL A 98 -15.10 16.68 15.21
#